data_AF-A0A959L2U5-F1
#
_entry.id   AF-A0A959L2U5-F1
#
_cell.length_a   1.000
_cell.length_b   1.000
_cell.length_c   1.000
_cell.angle_alpha   90.00
_cell.angle_beta   90.00
_cell.angle_gamma   90.00
#
_symmetry.space_group_name_H-M   'P 1'
#
loop_
_entity.id
_entity.type
_entity.pdbx_description
1 polymer ?
#
loop_
_entity_poly.entity_id
_entity_poly.type
_entity_poly.pdbx_seq_one_letter_code
_entity_poly.pdbx_strand_id
1 'polypeptide(L)'
;MQKHLFLQVRVLIYLTLVAMVACHSSQSSDAVLHEEIKAVEAAFNNAVRQRGIHQGFLEFAAEDAILIRNAKAVEGRQAIKDRFSQTSDTGAELSWTPRKIEVAGSGDLAYSFGDYIYVTVD
;
A
#
# COMPACT_ATOMS: atom_id res chain seq x y z
N MET A 1 5.15 -9.50 -54.76
CA MET A 1 4.99 -10.53 -53.70
C MET A 1 6.08 -10.48 -52.63
N GLN A 2 7.38 -10.48 -52.99
CA GLN A 2 8.50 -10.46 -52.02
C GLN A 2 8.51 -9.28 -51.03
N LYS A 3 8.20 -8.04 -51.45
CA LYS A 3 8.26 -6.85 -50.57
C LYS A 3 7.28 -6.91 -49.39
N HIS A 4 6.11 -7.51 -49.59
CA HIS A 4 5.13 -7.72 -48.51
C HIS A 4 5.62 -8.76 -47.50
N LEU A 5 6.30 -9.82 -47.96
CA LEU A 5 6.90 -10.82 -47.09
C LEU A 5 8.03 -10.22 -46.22
N PHE A 6 8.90 -9.40 -46.81
CA PHE A 6 9.96 -8.71 -46.04
C PHE A 6 9.42 -7.69 -45.04
N LEU A 7 8.32 -7.00 -45.35
CA LEU A 7 7.67 -6.06 -44.43
C LEU A 7 7.02 -6.80 -43.25
N GLN A 8 6.35 -7.93 -43.49
CA GLN A 8 5.74 -8.74 -42.42
C GLN A 8 6.79 -9.33 -41.47
N VAL A 9 7.92 -9.83 -41.99
CA VAL A 9 9.02 -10.36 -41.18
C VAL A 9 9.62 -9.26 -40.28
N ARG A 10 9.78 -8.04 -40.78
CA ARG A 10 10.27 -6.90 -39.98
C ARG A 10 9.30 -6.52 -38.87
N VAL A 11 8.00 -6.48 -39.15
CA VAL A 11 6.96 -6.18 -38.14
C VAL A 11 6.95 -7.25 -37.04
N LEU A 12 7.06 -8.53 -37.41
CA LEU A 12 7.16 -9.64 -36.45
C LEU A 12 8.42 -9.57 -35.58
N ILE A 13 9.57 -9.19 -36.16
CA ILE A 13 10.82 -8.98 -35.42
C ILE A 13 10.69 -7.79 -34.45
N TYR A 14 10.08 -6.68 -34.88
CA TYR A 14 9.84 -5.53 -34.00
C TYR A 14 8.87 -5.87 -32.85
N LEU A 15 7.80 -6.62 -33.12
CA LEU A 15 6.85 -7.07 -32.08
C LEU A 15 7.50 -8.00 -31.04
N THR A 16 8.36 -8.92 -31.48
CA THR A 16 9.10 -9.80 -30.56
C THR A 16 10.16 -9.03 -29.76
N LEU A 17 10.83 -8.03 -30.34
CA LEU A 17 11.81 -7.20 -29.63
C LEU A 17 11.14 -6.35 -28.54
N VAL A 18 9.97 -5.75 -28.83
CA VAL A 18 9.21 -4.96 -27.84
C VAL A 18 8.69 -5.84 -26.70
N ALA A 19 8.24 -7.06 -26.99
CA ALA A 19 7.78 -8.00 -25.97
C ALA A 19 8.90 -8.43 -24.99
N MET A 20 10.15 -8.56 -25.45
CA MET A 20 11.27 -8.94 -24.57
C MET A 20 11.71 -7.81 -23.63
N VAL A 21 11.56 -6.54 -24.03
CA VAL A 21 11.91 -5.38 -23.18
C VAL A 21 10.87 -5.18 -22.06
N ALA A 22 9.61 -5.56 -22.29
CA ALA A 22 8.55 -5.46 -21.29
C ALA A 22 8.69 -6.44 -20.11
N CYS A 23 9.50 -7.50 -20.23
CA CYS A 23 9.70 -8.51 -19.18
C CYS A 23 10.93 -8.26 -18.29
N HIS A 24 11.67 -7.17 -18.47
CA HIS A 24 12.75 -6.78 -17.56
C HIS A 24 12.22 -5.80 -16.50
N SER A 25 11.34 -6.27 -15.61
CA SER A 25 11.02 -5.55 -14.39
C SER A 25 12.26 -5.58 -13.48
N SER A 26 12.93 -4.43 -13.33
CA SER A 26 13.99 -4.27 -12.33
C SER A 26 13.37 -4.35 -10.93
N GLN A 27 13.25 -5.56 -10.41
CA GLN A 27 12.66 -5.76 -9.10
C GLN A 27 13.63 -5.24 -8.04
N SER A 28 13.19 -4.25 -7.27
CA SER A 28 13.93 -3.75 -6.10
C SER A 28 14.26 -4.91 -5.17
N SER A 29 15.43 -4.87 -4.53
CA SER A 29 15.79 -5.93 -3.59
C SER A 29 14.85 -5.93 -2.38
N ASP A 30 14.62 -7.12 -1.81
CA ASP A 30 13.77 -7.31 -0.62
C ASP A 30 14.15 -6.36 0.53
N ALA A 31 15.46 -6.17 0.77
CA ALA A 31 15.95 -5.25 1.79
C ALA A 31 15.55 -3.78 1.54
N VAL A 32 15.53 -3.34 0.28
CA VAL A 32 15.11 -1.97 -0.07
C VAL A 32 13.62 -1.81 0.15
N LEU A 33 12.81 -2.76 -0.31
CA LEU A 33 11.36 -2.75 -0.13
C LEU A 33 10.99 -2.82 1.36
N HIS A 34 11.71 -3.62 2.15
CA HIS A 34 11.50 -3.69 3.59
C HIS A 34 11.71 -2.33 4.27
N GLU A 35 12.81 -1.64 3.96
CA GLU A 35 13.07 -0.31 4.53
C GLU A 35 12.06 0.74 4.04
N GLU A 36 11.56 0.63 2.80
CA GLU A 36 10.47 1.47 2.29
C GLU A 36 9.19 1.30 3.11
N ILE A 37 8.75 0.05 3.34
CA ILE A 37 7.56 -0.21 4.16
C ILE A 37 7.75 0.28 5.59
N LYS A 38 8.92 0.10 6.18
CA LYS A 38 9.25 0.61 7.52
C LYS A 38 9.18 2.14 7.59
N ALA A 39 9.62 2.84 6.55
CA ALA A 39 9.52 4.28 6.46
C ALA A 39 8.06 4.74 6.34
N VAL A 40 7.24 4.04 5.54
CA VAL A 40 5.79 4.32 5.41
C VAL A 40 5.05 4.09 6.72
N GLU A 41 5.33 3.01 7.43
CA GLU A 41 4.78 2.74 8.78
C GLU A 41 5.10 3.86 9.77
N ALA A 42 6.36 4.33 9.78
CA ALA A 42 6.77 5.44 10.63
C ALA A 42 6.05 6.75 10.24
N ALA A 43 5.90 7.02 8.94
CA ALA A 43 5.17 8.17 8.44
C ALA A 43 3.68 8.12 8.84
N PHE A 44 3.05 6.95 8.74
CA PHE A 44 1.66 6.75 9.11
C PHE A 44 1.43 6.97 10.62
N ASN A 45 2.27 6.37 11.46
CA ASN A 45 2.22 6.57 12.92
C ASN A 45 2.42 8.06 13.28
N ASN A 46 3.36 8.75 12.62
CA ASN A 46 3.56 10.18 12.81
C ASN A 46 2.33 11.01 12.37
N ALA A 47 1.68 10.67 11.27
CA ALA A 47 0.47 11.34 10.82
C ALA A 47 -0.67 11.17 11.84
N VAL A 48 -0.84 9.98 12.40
CA VAL A 48 -1.81 9.73 13.49
C VAL A 48 -1.48 10.58 14.72
N ARG A 49 -0.22 10.65 15.14
CA ARG A 49 0.20 11.48 16.28
C ARG A 49 -0.05 12.97 16.05
N GLN A 50 0.20 13.47 14.85
CA GLN A 50 0.14 14.90 14.55
C GLN A 50 -1.26 15.40 14.18
N ARG A 51 -2.05 14.57 13.51
CA ARG A 51 -3.34 14.96 12.91
C ARG A 51 -4.55 14.26 13.52
N GLY A 52 -4.34 13.35 14.46
CA GLY A 52 -5.38 12.52 15.05
C GLY A 52 -5.57 11.21 14.30
N ILE A 53 -6.22 10.25 14.97
CA ILE A 53 -6.42 8.88 14.48
C ILE A 53 -7.25 8.91 13.20
N HIS A 54 -8.35 9.65 13.18
CA HIS A 54 -9.25 9.65 12.03
C HIS A 54 -8.58 10.19 10.75
N GLN A 55 -7.91 11.33 10.85
CA GLN A 55 -7.23 11.95 9.70
C GLN A 55 -6.01 11.15 9.26
N GLY A 56 -5.20 10.68 10.21
CA GLY A 56 -4.03 9.85 9.89
C GLY A 56 -4.42 8.58 9.13
N PHE A 57 -5.46 7.87 9.56
CA PHE A 57 -5.94 6.68 8.85
C PHE A 57 -6.48 7.00 7.45
N LEU A 58 -7.23 8.09 7.29
CA LEU A 58 -7.80 8.48 6.00
C LEU A 58 -6.75 8.94 4.98
N GLU A 59 -5.62 9.47 5.43
CA GLU A 59 -4.50 9.89 4.58
C GLU A 59 -3.77 8.69 3.94
N PHE A 60 -3.64 7.58 4.68
CA PHE A 60 -2.94 6.38 4.23
C PHE A 60 -3.87 5.31 3.63
N ALA A 61 -5.19 5.49 3.72
CA ALA A 61 -6.16 4.57 3.14
C ALA A 61 -6.27 4.73 1.62
N ALA A 62 -6.15 3.63 0.87
CA ALA A 62 -6.57 3.53 -0.52
C ALA A 62 -8.09 3.70 -0.66
N GLU A 63 -8.58 3.99 -1.87
CA GLU A 63 -10.02 4.19 -2.12
C GLU A 63 -10.86 2.96 -1.76
N ASP A 64 -10.30 1.77 -1.97
CA ASP A 64 -10.86 0.44 -1.69
C ASP A 64 -10.35 -0.19 -0.38
N ALA A 65 -9.75 0.61 0.52
CA ALA A 65 -9.21 0.11 1.78
C ALA A 65 -10.26 -0.59 2.65
N ILE A 66 -9.84 -1.65 3.36
CA ILE A 66 -10.68 -2.36 4.31
C ILE A 66 -10.15 -2.12 5.73
N LEU A 67 -10.95 -1.46 6.57
CA LEU A 67 -10.66 -1.30 8.00
C LEU A 67 -11.31 -2.45 8.77
N ILE A 68 -10.50 -3.31 9.37
CA ILE A 68 -10.97 -4.42 10.22
C ILE A 68 -10.80 -4.04 11.70
N ARG A 69 -11.91 -4.03 12.45
CA ARG A 69 -11.88 -3.82 13.90
C ARG A 69 -12.97 -4.62 14.59
N ASN A 70 -12.64 -5.31 15.68
CA ASN A 70 -13.59 -6.11 16.47
C ASN A 70 -14.42 -7.09 15.60
N ALA A 71 -13.75 -7.81 14.69
CA ALA A 71 -14.36 -8.73 13.72
C ALA A 71 -15.39 -8.08 12.76
N LYS A 72 -15.37 -6.75 12.59
CA LYS A 72 -16.17 -6.03 11.60
C LYS A 72 -15.25 -5.41 10.55
N ALA A 73 -15.61 -5.57 9.28
CA ALA A 73 -14.97 -4.92 8.16
C ALA A 73 -15.75 -3.67 7.74
N VAL A 74 -15.03 -2.62 7.35
CA VAL A 74 -15.58 -1.40 6.75
C VAL A 74 -14.84 -1.21 5.44
N GLU A 75 -15.57 -1.32 4.34
CA GLU A 75 -15.00 -1.39 3.00
C GLU A 75 -15.08 -0.03 2.30
N GLY A 76 -13.93 0.44 1.81
CA GLY A 76 -13.79 1.69 1.11
C GLY A 76 -13.52 2.89 2.01
N ARG A 77 -12.68 3.80 1.52
CA ARG A 77 -12.25 5.01 2.25
C ARG A 77 -13.41 5.91 2.68
N GLN A 78 -14.45 6.00 1.86
CA GLN A 78 -15.63 6.79 2.18
C GLN A 78 -16.42 6.18 3.36
N ALA A 79 -16.62 4.87 3.38
CA ALA A 79 -17.28 4.20 4.51
C ALA A 79 -16.45 4.29 5.80
N ILE A 80 -15.11 4.22 5.69
CA ILE A 80 -14.19 4.46 6.81
C ILE A 80 -14.37 5.89 7.36
N LYS A 81 -14.43 6.88 6.47
CA LYS A 81 -14.68 8.29 6.84
C LYS A 81 -16.03 8.46 7.53
N ASP A 82 -17.09 7.86 6.98
CA ASP A 82 -18.44 7.94 7.54
C ASP A 82 -18.56 7.23 8.89
N ARG A 83 -17.77 6.18 9.11
CA ARG A 83 -17.63 5.55 10.42
C ARG A 83 -16.93 6.48 11.40
N PHE A 84 -15.81 7.08 11.02
CA PHE A 84 -15.07 7.97 11.91
C PHE A 84 -15.85 9.23 12.28
N SER A 85 -16.73 9.74 11.42
CA SER A 85 -17.58 10.90 11.74
C SER A 85 -18.62 10.61 12.82
N GLN A 86 -18.89 9.33 13.14
CA GLN A 86 -19.81 8.91 14.20
C GLN A 86 -19.13 8.83 15.57
N THR A 87 -17.80 9.00 15.64
CA THR A 87 -17.01 8.91 16.86
C THR A 87 -16.10 10.13 17.01
N SER A 88 -15.63 10.39 18.23
CA SER A 88 -14.55 11.35 18.48
C SER A 88 -13.27 10.60 18.79
N ASP A 89 -12.15 11.07 18.25
CA ASP A 89 -10.79 10.69 18.64
C ASP A 89 -10.14 11.75 19.55
N THR A 90 -10.92 12.73 20.01
CA THR A 90 -10.42 13.75 20.96
C THR A 90 -10.01 13.07 22.26
N GLY A 91 -8.76 13.32 22.69
CA GLY A 91 -8.21 12.71 23.90
C GLY A 91 -7.82 11.24 23.74
N ALA A 92 -7.95 10.68 22.54
CA ALA A 92 -7.43 9.35 22.22
C ALA A 92 -6.04 9.47 21.57
N GLU A 93 -5.10 8.66 22.02
CA GLU A 93 -3.78 8.52 21.42
C GLU A 93 -3.57 7.09 20.96
N LEU A 94 -3.00 6.93 19.77
CA LEU A 94 -2.65 5.64 19.19
C LEU A 94 -1.23 5.69 18.65
N SER A 95 -0.44 4.68 19.00
CA SER A 95 0.86 4.43 18.41
C SER A 95 1.09 2.92 18.28
N TRP A 96 1.93 2.50 17.35
CA TRP A 96 2.28 1.10 17.14
C TRP A 96 3.73 0.93 16.70
N THR A 97 4.25 -0.29 16.84
CA THR A 97 5.57 -0.67 16.35
C THR A 97 5.44 -1.94 15.53
N PRO A 98 5.78 -1.93 14.23
CA PRO A 98 5.83 -3.15 13.42
C PRO A 98 6.83 -4.13 14.03
N ARG A 99 6.38 -5.36 14.31
CA ARG A 99 7.25 -6.48 14.73
C ARG A 99 7.72 -7.32 13.55
N LYS A 100 6.90 -7.36 12.50
CA LYS A 100 7.19 -8.09 11.28
C LYS A 100 6.69 -7.30 10.09
N ILE A 101 7.51 -7.30 9.04
CA ILE A 101 7.20 -6.79 7.71
C ILE A 101 7.57 -7.92 6.76
N GLU A 102 6.66 -8.26 5.85
CA GLU A 102 6.94 -9.16 4.74
C GLU A 102 6.51 -8.51 3.44
N VAL A 103 7.33 -8.69 2.41
CA VAL A 103 7.06 -8.23 1.05
C VAL A 103 6.84 -9.47 0.18
N ALA A 104 5.79 -9.46 -0.63
CA ALA A 104 5.52 -10.52 -1.58
C ALA A 104 6.64 -10.61 -2.62
N GLY A 105 6.88 -11.81 -3.15
CA GLY A 105 7.90 -12.02 -4.20
C GLY A 105 7.64 -11.24 -5.49
N SER A 106 6.46 -10.65 -5.69
CA SER A 106 6.12 -9.72 -6.76
C SER A 106 6.59 -8.27 -6.48
N GLY A 107 6.87 -7.91 -5.22
CA GLY A 107 7.31 -6.58 -4.80
C GLY A 107 6.23 -5.50 -4.80
N ASP A 108 4.97 -5.85 -5.13
CA ASP A 108 3.82 -4.95 -5.23
C ASP A 108 2.86 -5.03 -4.03
N LEU A 109 3.08 -5.99 -3.13
CA LEU A 109 2.28 -6.20 -1.93
C LEU A 109 3.20 -6.44 -0.73
N ALA A 110 2.87 -5.81 0.39
CA ALA A 110 3.50 -6.08 1.67
C ALA A 110 2.45 -6.07 2.79
N TYR A 111 2.79 -6.71 3.91
CA TYR A 111 2.03 -6.56 5.14
C TYR A 111 2.96 -6.32 6.34
N SER A 112 2.45 -5.56 7.30
CA SER A 112 3.10 -5.31 8.58
C SER A 112 2.16 -5.72 9.71
N PHE A 113 2.71 -6.21 10.82
CA PHE A 113 1.94 -6.36 12.07
C PHE A 113 2.83 -6.21 13.29
N GLY A 114 2.23 -5.82 14.42
CA GLY A 114 2.96 -5.58 15.64
C GLY A 114 2.04 -5.23 16.81
N ASP A 115 2.63 -4.61 17.82
CA ASP A 115 1.90 -4.15 19.01
C ASP A 115 1.47 -2.69 18.83
N TYR A 116 0.36 -2.34 19.47
CA TYR A 116 -0.11 -0.97 19.56
C TYR A 116 -0.36 -0.58 21.02
N ILE A 117 -0.21 0.71 21.31
CA ILE A 117 -0.62 1.36 22.54
C ILE A 117 -1.76 2.30 22.19
N TYR A 118 -2.88 2.14 22.88
CA TYR A 118 -4.06 2.99 22.76
C TYR A 118 -4.41 3.55 24.12
N VAL A 119 -4.46 4.87 24.23
CA VAL A 119 -4.77 5.60 25.48
C VAL A 119 -5.98 6.47 25.24
N THR A 120 -6.86 6.56 26.23
CA THR A 120 -7.99 7.50 26.25
C THR A 120 -7.99 8.20 27.59
N VAL A 121 -8.38 9.48 27.61
CA VAL A 121 -8.81 10.12 28.85
C VAL A 121 -10.18 9.57 29.24
N ASP A 122 -10.27 9.00 30.44
CA ASP A 122 -11.53 8.61 31.09
C ASP A 122 -12.40 9.83 31.43
#